data_AF-A0A939B900-F1
#
_entry.id   AF-A0A939B900-F1
#
_cell.length_a   1.000
_cell.length_b   1.000
_cell.length_c   1.000
_cell.angle_alpha   90.00
_cell.angle_beta   90.00
_cell.angle_gamma   90.00
#
_symmetry.space_group_name_H-M   'P 1'
#
loop_
_entity.id
_entity.type
_entity.pdbx_description
1 polymer ?
#
loop_
_entity_poly.entity_id
_entity_poly.type
_entity_poly.pdbx_seq_one_letter_code
_entity_poly.pdbx_strand_id
1 'polypeptide(L)'
;DLINYFLIYSPDKNEEVRPFDGDFAKLMSRGDLRRYVVFDETPTFIKPFVEFDRSILGVFSKMDGEGKITCIDKDGISAFYDSFIRNTKLDFFNDTYKINRIKRDVVLGLVPKYYDSWMVDEGQKVGITFNPVDICPDNVAIKTHVLIFEGAGNILFKGSSCFKLLDVKEKYNTVTEFKQVEFGLKRNRLDNDKFSSFLDGVTKLIDKPSLVVCWKDVNGNDEGPGISSYAERVRNGLLERKVNPNMFSVTYYGASDNKSTNQYRDMRQIILCGDWSLPNTEAAKIRKAYGTKADSQDLKMWYFAQLITRIGIRKHIKGEVYTVLYTCDFEECFIDRLDSYFNKNKLIPISPMIHEDWKVKL
;
A
#
# COMPACT_ATOMS: atom_id res chain seq x y z
N ASP A 1 -11.26 -5.98 11.47
CA ASP A 1 -11.55 -7.26 12.18
C ASP A 1 -12.29 -7.03 13.50
N LEU A 2 -11.98 -5.97 14.24
CA LEU A 2 -12.66 -5.54 15.46
C LEU A 2 -13.33 -4.17 15.30
N ILE A 3 -13.90 -3.89 14.12
CA ILE A 3 -14.33 -2.54 13.78
C ILE A 3 -15.33 -1.96 14.78
N ASN A 4 -16.28 -2.77 15.28
CA ASN A 4 -17.19 -2.36 16.35
C ASN A 4 -16.43 -1.96 17.62
N TYR A 5 -15.53 -2.82 18.11
CA TYR A 5 -14.73 -2.56 19.32
C TYR A 5 -13.74 -1.40 19.15
N PHE A 6 -13.31 -1.17 17.92
CA PHE A 6 -12.42 -0.06 17.58
C PHE A 6 -13.20 1.26 17.54
N LEU A 7 -14.35 1.32 16.87
CA LEU A 7 -15.11 2.54 16.65
C LEU A 7 -16.01 2.92 17.82
N ILE A 8 -16.59 1.96 18.55
CA ILE A 8 -17.48 2.24 19.68
C ILE A 8 -16.62 2.65 20.89
N TYR A 9 -16.87 3.85 21.42
CA TYR A 9 -16.08 4.41 22.52
C TYR A 9 -16.71 4.18 23.90
N SER A 10 -18.02 4.34 23.99
CA SER A 10 -18.77 4.24 25.24
C SER A 10 -20.05 3.44 25.00
N PRO A 11 -19.93 2.11 24.85
CA PRO A 11 -21.12 1.27 24.79
C PRO A 11 -21.91 1.47 26.09
N ASP A 12 -23.24 1.36 26.02
CA ASP A 12 -24.07 1.34 27.23
C ASP A 12 -23.51 0.28 28.19
N LYS A 13 -23.41 0.59 29.48
CA LYS A 13 -22.77 -0.29 30.48
C LYS A 13 -23.44 -1.66 30.58
N ASN A 14 -24.69 -1.76 30.10
CA ASN A 14 -25.48 -2.97 30.10
C ASN A 14 -25.51 -3.71 28.73
N GLU A 15 -24.85 -3.18 27.70
CA GLU A 15 -24.81 -3.79 26.37
C GLU A 15 -23.43 -4.33 26.02
N GLU A 16 -23.36 -5.63 25.71
CA GLU A 16 -22.15 -6.22 25.13
C GLU A 16 -21.97 -5.74 23.67
N VAL A 17 -20.74 -5.36 23.32
CA VAL A 17 -20.37 -5.02 21.94
C VAL A 17 -20.46 -6.27 21.08
N ARG A 18 -21.52 -6.37 20.28
CA ARG A 18 -21.72 -7.49 19.37
C ARG A 18 -20.69 -7.50 18.25
N PRO A 19 -20.35 -8.69 17.70
CA PRO A 19 -19.56 -8.79 16.47
C PRO A 19 -20.19 -7.96 15.34
N PHE A 20 -19.33 -7.47 14.44
CA PHE A 20 -19.76 -6.70 13.28
C PHE A 20 -20.62 -7.57 12.35
N ASP A 21 -21.78 -7.05 11.94
CA ASP A 21 -22.74 -7.75 11.10
C ASP A 21 -22.57 -7.45 9.60
N GLY A 22 -21.55 -6.66 9.22
CA GLY A 22 -21.30 -6.26 7.83
C GLY A 22 -22.00 -4.97 7.41
N ASP A 23 -22.87 -4.41 8.25
CA ASP A 23 -23.62 -3.20 7.91
C ASP A 23 -22.89 -1.94 8.40
N PHE A 24 -22.08 -1.38 7.51
CA PHE A 24 -21.36 -0.13 7.78
C PHE A 24 -22.31 1.06 7.94
N ALA A 25 -23.42 1.13 7.19
CA ALA A 25 -24.38 2.23 7.31
C ALA A 25 -24.96 2.29 8.72
N LYS A 26 -25.41 1.12 9.22
CA LYS A 26 -25.87 0.96 10.60
C LYS A 26 -24.79 1.30 11.61
N LEU A 27 -23.57 0.77 11.46
CA LEU A 27 -22.46 1.03 12.37
C LEU A 27 -22.12 2.52 12.44
N MET A 28 -21.93 3.17 11.30
CA MET A 28 -21.44 4.55 11.18
C MET A 28 -22.47 5.61 11.58
N SER A 29 -23.74 5.23 11.74
CA SER A 29 -24.84 6.09 12.21
C SER A 29 -25.03 6.09 13.74
N ARG A 30 -24.31 5.23 14.46
CA ARG A 30 -24.41 5.09 15.93
C ARG A 30 -23.97 6.36 16.67
N GLY A 31 -24.64 6.69 17.76
CA GLY A 31 -24.36 7.88 18.57
C GLY A 31 -23.17 7.74 19.54
N ASP A 32 -22.69 6.52 19.78
CA ASP A 32 -21.67 6.18 20.77
C ASP A 32 -20.29 5.87 20.16
N LEU A 33 -20.09 6.26 18.89
CA LEU A 33 -18.80 6.13 18.21
C LEU A 33 -17.78 7.13 18.74
N ARG A 34 -16.50 6.80 18.60
CA ARG A 34 -15.40 7.75 18.68
C ARG A 34 -15.67 8.91 17.74
N ARG A 35 -15.49 10.13 18.22
CA ARG A 35 -15.67 11.34 17.39
C ARG A 35 -14.62 11.45 16.28
N TYR A 36 -13.41 10.95 16.53
CA TYR A 36 -12.29 11.00 15.60
C TYR A 36 -11.60 9.64 15.49
N VAL A 37 -11.25 9.28 14.27
CA VAL A 37 -10.36 8.17 13.93
C VAL A 37 -9.23 8.75 13.11
N VAL A 38 -7.99 8.57 13.58
CA VAL A 38 -6.79 9.12 12.94
C VAL A 38 -5.90 7.98 12.49
N PHE A 39 -5.56 7.98 11.20
CA PHE A 39 -4.50 7.16 10.62
C PHE A 39 -3.28 8.06 10.38
N ASP A 40 -2.18 7.79 11.08
CA ASP A 40 -0.95 8.61 11.05
C ASP A 40 -0.12 8.41 9.76
N GLU A 41 -0.41 7.35 9.00
CA GLU A 41 0.11 7.10 7.65
C GLU A 41 -0.96 6.36 6.86
N THR A 42 -0.95 6.44 5.53
CA THR A 42 -1.87 5.68 4.68
C THR A 42 -1.69 4.18 4.88
N PRO A 43 -2.74 3.44 5.29
CA PRO A 43 -2.71 1.99 5.25
C PRO A 43 -2.54 1.45 3.82
N THR A 44 -1.31 1.11 3.41
CA THR A 44 -1.06 0.51 2.08
C THR A 44 -1.10 -1.01 2.09
N PHE A 45 -1.02 -1.62 3.28
CA PHE A 45 -1.09 -3.07 3.44
C PHE A 45 -2.54 -3.53 3.53
N ILE A 46 -3.24 -3.48 2.40
CA ILE A 46 -4.63 -3.89 2.29
C ILE A 46 -4.64 -5.40 2.04
N LYS A 47 -5.08 -6.15 3.05
CA LYS A 47 -5.24 -7.60 2.98
C LYS A 47 -6.70 -7.99 3.17
N PRO A 48 -7.13 -9.13 2.60
CA PRO A 48 -8.40 -9.73 2.96
C PRO A 48 -8.50 -9.91 4.47
N PHE A 49 -9.69 -9.64 5.01
CA PHE A 49 -10.01 -9.95 6.39
C PHE A 49 -10.04 -11.48 6.60
N VAL A 50 -10.58 -12.21 5.62
CA VAL A 50 -10.48 -13.67 5.49
C VAL A 50 -10.40 -14.02 4.01
N GLU A 51 -9.64 -15.05 3.67
CA GLU A 51 -9.58 -15.64 2.34
C GLU A 51 -9.49 -17.15 2.50
N PHE A 52 -10.26 -17.91 1.72
CA PHE A 52 -10.27 -19.36 1.75
C PHE A 52 -10.57 -19.96 0.38
N ASP A 53 -10.28 -21.26 0.23
CA ASP A 53 -10.52 -21.99 -1.01
C ASP A 53 -12.02 -22.10 -1.31
N ARG A 54 -12.41 -21.80 -2.54
CA ARG A 54 -13.82 -21.78 -2.97
C ARG A 54 -14.53 -23.12 -2.77
N SER A 55 -13.82 -24.24 -2.73
CA SER A 55 -14.40 -25.56 -2.45
C SER A 55 -15.09 -25.64 -1.08
N ILE A 56 -14.69 -24.81 -0.11
CA ILE A 56 -15.34 -24.75 1.21
C ILE A 56 -16.81 -24.34 1.09
N LEU A 57 -17.19 -23.58 0.06
CA LEU A 57 -18.58 -23.19 -0.16
C LEU A 57 -19.50 -24.41 -0.28
N GLY A 58 -19.02 -25.54 -0.82
CA GLY A 58 -19.79 -26.77 -0.89
C GLY A 58 -20.27 -27.28 0.48
N VAL A 59 -19.49 -27.04 1.54
CA VAL A 59 -19.85 -27.41 2.92
C VAL A 59 -20.88 -26.45 3.51
N PHE A 60 -20.93 -25.22 3.01
CA PHE A 60 -21.92 -24.20 3.41
C PHE A 60 -23.15 -24.19 2.50
N SER A 61 -23.34 -25.25 1.69
CA SER A 61 -24.39 -25.35 0.69
C SER A 61 -25.48 -26.33 1.11
N LYS A 62 -26.71 -26.04 0.70
CA LYS A 62 -27.80 -27.01 0.63
C LYS A 62 -28.47 -26.94 -0.73
N MET A 63 -29.10 -28.04 -1.11
CA MET A 63 -30.04 -28.04 -2.23
C MET A 63 -31.41 -27.61 -1.71
N ASP A 64 -32.04 -26.65 -2.37
CA ASP A 64 -33.43 -26.31 -2.10
C ASP A 64 -34.40 -27.33 -2.74
N GLY A 65 -35.70 -27.16 -2.50
CA GLY A 65 -36.73 -28.07 -3.01
C GLY A 65 -36.83 -28.12 -4.54
N GLU A 66 -36.16 -27.21 -5.26
CA GLU A 66 -36.15 -27.11 -6.73
C GLU A 66 -34.84 -27.62 -7.33
N GLY A 67 -33.92 -28.15 -6.51
CA GLY A 67 -32.63 -28.65 -6.98
C GLY A 67 -31.55 -27.58 -7.10
N LYS A 68 -31.82 -26.33 -6.71
CA LYS A 68 -30.86 -25.24 -6.77
C LYS A 68 -29.98 -25.23 -5.52
N ILE A 69 -28.69 -24.98 -5.74
CA ILE A 69 -27.70 -24.84 -4.66
C ILE A 69 -27.86 -23.45 -4.02
N THR A 70 -28.07 -23.44 -2.71
CA THR A 70 -28.25 -22.22 -1.90
C THR A 70 -27.40 -22.29 -0.63
N CYS A 71 -27.11 -21.13 -0.03
CA CYS A 71 -26.40 -21.10 1.25
C CYS A 71 -27.27 -21.67 2.38
N ILE A 72 -26.65 -22.41 3.30
CA ILE A 72 -27.27 -22.72 4.60
C ILE A 72 -27.28 -21.46 5.49
N ASP A 73 -28.14 -21.46 6.51
CA ASP A 73 -28.18 -20.34 7.45
C ASP A 73 -26.95 -20.30 8.36
N LYS A 74 -26.82 -19.19 9.10
CA LYS A 74 -25.67 -18.95 10.00
C LYS A 74 -25.47 -20.09 11.01
N ASP A 75 -26.54 -20.65 11.56
CA ASP A 75 -26.45 -21.68 12.59
C ASP A 75 -25.96 -22.99 11.98
N GLY A 76 -26.46 -23.34 10.79
CA GLY A 76 -25.93 -24.43 9.98
C GLY A 76 -24.46 -24.25 9.64
N ILE A 77 -24.06 -23.07 9.12
CA ILE A 77 -22.66 -22.74 8.82
C ILE A 77 -21.79 -22.96 10.06
N SER A 78 -22.25 -22.50 11.22
CA SER A 78 -21.52 -22.62 12.48
C SER A 78 -21.36 -24.08 12.90
N ALA A 79 -22.42 -24.90 12.77
CA ALA A 79 -22.35 -26.33 13.07
C ALA A 79 -21.37 -27.08 12.16
N PHE A 80 -21.39 -26.79 10.85
CA PHE A 80 -20.44 -27.38 9.90
C PHE A 80 -19.01 -26.92 10.16
N TYR A 81 -18.81 -25.63 10.41
CA TYR A 81 -17.50 -25.09 10.75
C TYR A 81 -16.91 -25.81 11.97
N ASP A 82 -17.70 -25.95 13.03
CA ASP A 82 -17.28 -26.55 14.29
C ASP A 82 -16.95 -28.03 14.14
N SER A 83 -17.65 -28.73 13.24
CA SER A 83 -17.49 -30.17 13.02
C SER A 83 -16.33 -30.52 12.09
N PHE A 84 -16.07 -29.70 11.07
CA PHE A 84 -15.17 -30.08 9.96
C PHE A 84 -13.98 -29.14 9.74
N ILE A 85 -14.07 -27.90 10.19
CA ILE A 85 -13.09 -26.85 9.85
C ILE A 85 -12.27 -26.44 11.08
N ARG A 86 -12.93 -26.24 12.23
CA ARG A 86 -12.29 -25.80 13.48
C ARG A 86 -11.14 -26.74 13.87
N ASN A 87 -10.02 -26.15 14.30
CA ASN A 87 -8.78 -26.84 14.69
C ASN A 87 -8.10 -27.66 13.58
N THR A 88 -8.47 -27.44 12.31
CA THR A 88 -7.77 -28.02 11.15
C THR A 88 -6.92 -26.97 10.44
N LYS A 89 -6.21 -27.38 9.37
CA LYS A 89 -5.50 -26.44 8.49
C LYS A 89 -6.43 -25.46 7.74
N LEU A 90 -7.74 -25.72 7.74
CA LEU A 90 -8.77 -24.89 7.09
C LEU A 90 -9.40 -23.88 8.06
N ASP A 91 -9.02 -23.90 9.34
CA ASP A 91 -9.55 -22.98 10.36
C ASP A 91 -9.26 -21.52 9.95
N PHE A 92 -10.32 -20.70 9.90
CA PHE A 92 -10.20 -19.29 9.52
C PHE A 92 -9.38 -18.51 10.55
N PHE A 93 -9.57 -18.80 11.84
CA PHE A 93 -8.86 -18.17 12.93
C PHE A 93 -8.74 -19.12 14.13
N ASN A 94 -7.51 -19.53 14.47
CA ASN A 94 -7.25 -20.41 15.62
C ASN A 94 -7.85 -19.86 16.93
N ASP A 95 -8.58 -20.69 17.67
CA ASP A 95 -9.41 -20.34 18.83
C ASP A 95 -8.69 -19.97 20.12
N THR A 96 -7.35 -19.95 20.12
CA THR A 96 -6.53 -19.62 21.29
C THR A 96 -6.93 -18.30 21.94
N TYR A 97 -7.35 -17.30 21.15
CA TYR A 97 -7.63 -15.95 21.64
C TYR A 97 -9.09 -15.54 21.45
N LYS A 98 -9.64 -14.79 22.43
CA LYS A 98 -11.01 -14.24 22.35
C LYS A 98 -11.25 -13.44 21.06
N ILE A 99 -10.25 -12.69 20.60
CA ILE A 99 -10.32 -11.93 19.35
C ILE A 99 -10.59 -12.83 18.14
N ASN A 100 -9.98 -14.02 18.07
CA ASN A 100 -10.14 -14.93 16.94
C ASN A 100 -11.54 -15.53 16.90
N ARG A 101 -12.13 -15.79 18.06
CA ARG A 101 -13.55 -16.16 18.17
C ARG A 101 -14.46 -15.08 17.61
N ILE A 102 -14.24 -13.81 17.99
CA ILE A 102 -15.02 -12.68 17.44
C ILE A 102 -14.86 -12.59 15.92
N LYS A 103 -13.63 -12.69 15.40
CA LYS A 103 -13.37 -12.64 13.95
C LYS A 103 -14.10 -13.76 13.21
N ARG A 104 -14.05 -14.97 13.73
CA ARG A 104 -14.79 -16.11 13.17
C ARG A 104 -16.28 -15.82 13.16
N ASP A 105 -16.85 -15.37 14.27
CA ASP A 105 -18.30 -15.10 14.35
C ASP A 105 -18.74 -14.03 13.34
N VAL A 106 -17.89 -13.03 13.08
CA VAL A 106 -18.08 -12.08 11.96
C VAL A 106 -18.09 -12.83 10.63
N VAL A 107 -17.07 -13.64 10.34
CA VAL A 107 -17.00 -14.37 9.05
C VAL A 107 -18.21 -15.28 8.86
N LEU A 108 -18.54 -16.14 9.82
CA LEU A 108 -19.66 -17.07 9.71
C LEU A 108 -21.01 -16.34 9.55
N GLY A 109 -21.17 -15.18 10.19
CA GLY A 109 -22.34 -14.32 10.01
C GLY A 109 -22.39 -13.62 8.65
N LEU A 110 -21.25 -13.45 7.98
CA LEU A 110 -21.16 -12.79 6.68
C LEU A 110 -21.19 -13.74 5.50
N VAL A 111 -20.78 -15.01 5.65
CA VAL A 111 -20.80 -15.99 4.56
C VAL A 111 -22.13 -15.98 3.78
N PRO A 112 -23.33 -16.01 4.42
CA PRO A 112 -24.59 -15.98 3.67
C PRO A 112 -24.77 -14.73 2.80
N LYS A 113 -24.19 -13.59 3.18
CA LYS A 113 -24.30 -12.32 2.44
C LYS A 113 -23.43 -12.29 1.19
N TYR A 114 -22.31 -13.00 1.19
CA TYR A 114 -21.35 -13.04 0.08
C TYR A 114 -21.47 -14.32 -0.75
N TYR A 115 -22.21 -15.32 -0.27
CA TYR A 115 -22.25 -16.65 -0.88
C TYR A 115 -22.64 -16.61 -2.36
N ASP A 116 -23.71 -15.89 -2.72
CA ASP A 116 -24.18 -15.85 -4.10
C ASP A 116 -23.17 -15.21 -5.06
N SER A 117 -22.46 -14.16 -4.63
CA SER A 117 -21.40 -13.55 -5.45
C SER A 117 -20.19 -14.45 -5.59
N TRP A 118 -19.82 -15.18 -4.53
CA TRP A 118 -18.75 -16.18 -4.56
C TRP A 118 -19.09 -17.43 -5.40
N MET A 119 -20.38 -17.75 -5.56
CA MET A 119 -20.81 -18.87 -6.41
C MET A 119 -20.64 -18.59 -7.90
N VAL A 120 -20.63 -17.33 -8.32
CA VAL A 120 -20.40 -16.94 -9.73
C VAL A 120 -18.97 -16.48 -10.02
N ASP A 121 -18.13 -16.32 -8.99
CA ASP A 121 -16.71 -16.00 -9.13
C ASP A 121 -15.98 -17.15 -9.85
N GLU A 122 -15.03 -16.83 -10.73
CA GLU A 122 -14.21 -17.84 -11.44
C GLU A 122 -12.91 -18.19 -10.68
N GLY A 123 -12.61 -17.44 -9.62
CA GLY A 123 -11.41 -17.62 -8.80
C GLY A 123 -11.40 -18.91 -7.99
N GLN A 124 -10.18 -19.42 -7.72
CA GLN A 124 -9.96 -20.55 -6.81
C GLN A 124 -10.17 -20.18 -5.33
N LYS A 125 -10.08 -18.89 -5.02
CA LYS A 125 -10.23 -18.38 -3.66
C LYS A 125 -11.28 -17.29 -3.61
N VAL A 126 -11.97 -17.24 -2.48
CA VAL A 126 -12.96 -16.21 -2.16
C VAL A 126 -12.66 -15.64 -0.79
N GLY A 127 -13.15 -14.44 -0.52
CA GLY A 127 -12.82 -13.76 0.72
C GLY A 127 -13.60 -12.49 0.96
N ILE A 128 -13.48 -12.00 2.20
CA ILE A 128 -14.07 -10.74 2.65
C ILE A 128 -12.92 -9.76 2.85
N THR A 129 -13.06 -8.55 2.31
CA THR A 129 -12.11 -7.45 2.54
C THR A 129 -12.87 -6.26 3.07
N PHE A 130 -12.37 -5.65 4.15
CA PHE A 130 -12.87 -4.37 4.64
C PHE A 130 -11.87 -3.27 4.29
N ASN A 131 -12.38 -2.20 3.70
CA ASN A 131 -11.63 -1.09 3.16
C ASN A 131 -11.93 0.21 3.93
N PRO A 132 -11.00 1.17 3.96
CA PRO A 132 -11.26 2.51 4.48
C PRO A 132 -12.46 3.22 3.85
N VAL A 133 -12.78 2.94 2.58
CA VAL A 133 -13.98 3.49 1.93
C VAL A 133 -15.28 2.98 2.58
N ASP A 134 -15.27 1.80 3.19
CA ASP A 134 -16.46 1.17 3.76
C ASP A 134 -16.95 1.90 5.02
N ILE A 135 -16.05 2.59 5.75
CA ILE A 135 -16.42 3.48 6.87
C ILE A 135 -16.95 4.84 6.40
N CYS A 136 -17.10 5.05 5.09
CA CYS A 136 -17.73 6.21 4.49
C CYS A 136 -18.93 5.80 3.62
N PRO A 137 -19.95 5.14 4.19
CA PRO A 137 -21.09 4.64 3.42
C PRO A 137 -21.88 5.78 2.77
N ASP A 138 -22.32 5.54 1.53
CA ASP A 138 -23.16 6.48 0.78
C ASP A 138 -24.48 6.74 1.51
N ASN A 139 -25.00 7.97 1.39
CA ASN A 139 -26.32 8.37 1.90
C ASN A 139 -26.54 8.25 3.42
N VAL A 140 -25.45 8.21 4.21
CA VAL A 140 -25.53 8.20 5.68
C VAL A 140 -24.78 9.39 6.26
N ALA A 141 -25.42 10.10 7.20
CA ALA A 141 -24.72 11.08 8.03
C ALA A 141 -23.84 10.34 9.06
N ILE A 142 -22.56 10.14 8.71
CA ILE A 142 -21.59 9.50 9.60
C ILE A 142 -21.37 10.35 10.86
N LYS A 143 -21.27 9.71 12.02
CA LYS A 143 -21.09 10.39 13.33
C LYS A 143 -19.65 10.40 13.84
N THR A 144 -18.70 10.04 12.98
CA THR A 144 -17.26 10.06 13.26
C THR A 144 -16.52 10.78 12.14
N HIS A 145 -15.42 11.43 12.48
CA HIS A 145 -14.49 12.02 11.52
C HIS A 145 -13.31 11.09 11.30
N VAL A 146 -13.14 10.64 10.07
CA VAL A 146 -12.01 9.80 9.64
C VAL A 146 -10.95 10.69 9.00
N LEU A 147 -9.77 10.75 9.60
CA LEU A 147 -8.64 11.54 9.14
C LEU A 147 -7.49 10.61 8.76
N ILE A 148 -6.98 10.75 7.54
CA ILE A 148 -5.81 10.01 7.04
C ILE A 148 -4.71 11.02 6.78
N PHE A 149 -3.61 10.91 7.50
CA PHE A 149 -2.41 11.71 7.29
C PHE A 149 -1.51 11.01 6.29
N GLU A 150 -1.12 11.75 5.25
CA GLU A 150 -0.29 11.21 4.17
C GLU A 150 0.54 12.34 3.55
N GLY A 151 1.88 12.20 3.60
CA GLY A 151 2.81 13.24 3.18
C GLY A 151 2.78 13.56 1.69
N ALA A 152 2.32 12.62 0.86
CA ALA A 152 2.11 12.82 -0.57
C ALA A 152 0.66 12.50 -1.00
N GLY A 153 -0.31 12.75 -0.11
CA GLY A 153 -1.69 12.25 -0.26
C GLY A 153 -2.44 12.88 -1.42
N ASN A 154 -2.06 14.09 -1.81
CA ASN A 154 -2.59 14.76 -3.00
C ASN A 154 -2.28 14.02 -4.31
N ILE A 155 -1.31 13.10 -4.31
CA ILE A 155 -0.97 12.27 -5.47
C ILE A 155 -1.94 11.09 -5.56
N LEU A 156 -2.24 10.41 -4.45
CA LEU A 156 -3.09 9.21 -4.42
C LEU A 156 -4.59 9.49 -4.28
N PHE A 157 -4.96 10.50 -3.50
CA PHE A 157 -6.34 10.72 -3.05
C PHE A 157 -7.06 11.82 -3.83
N LYS A 158 -6.42 12.38 -4.86
CA LYS A 158 -7.05 13.38 -5.71
C LYS A 158 -8.31 12.78 -6.35
N GLY A 159 -9.44 13.45 -6.13
CA GLY A 159 -10.73 13.01 -6.67
C GLY A 159 -11.26 11.73 -6.02
N SER A 160 -10.86 11.43 -4.78
CA SER A 160 -11.55 10.41 -3.98
C SER A 160 -13.05 10.71 -3.90
N SER A 161 -13.89 9.69 -4.04
CA SER A 161 -15.34 9.81 -3.87
C SER A 161 -15.77 9.98 -2.41
N CYS A 162 -14.93 9.55 -1.47
CA CYS A 162 -15.29 9.43 -0.06
C CYS A 162 -14.46 10.33 0.87
N PHE A 163 -13.22 10.63 0.49
CA PHE A 163 -12.32 11.45 1.29
C PHE A 163 -12.13 12.83 0.68
N LYS A 164 -12.44 13.86 1.47
CA LYS A 164 -12.10 15.24 1.12
C LYS A 164 -10.61 15.46 1.33
N LEU A 165 -9.87 15.69 0.25
CA LEU A 165 -8.46 16.05 0.31
C LEU A 165 -8.29 17.44 0.96
N LEU A 166 -7.57 17.49 2.07
CA LEU A 166 -7.08 18.72 2.69
C LEU A 166 -5.60 18.87 2.30
N ASP A 167 -5.29 19.89 1.51
CA ASP A 167 -3.95 20.07 0.92
C ASP A 167 -3.40 21.47 1.20
N VAL A 168 -2.07 21.59 1.20
CA VAL A 168 -1.35 22.86 1.28
C VAL A 168 -0.82 23.25 -0.10
N LYS A 169 -0.90 24.55 -0.42
CA LYS A 169 -0.51 25.08 -1.74
C LYS A 169 0.99 24.91 -2.00
N GLU A 170 1.82 25.26 -1.02
CA GLU A 170 3.28 25.17 -1.09
C GLU A 170 3.76 24.05 -0.16
N LYS A 171 4.25 22.96 -0.75
CA LYS A 171 4.72 21.76 -0.04
C LYS A 171 6.23 21.83 0.21
N TYR A 172 6.99 22.30 -0.77
CA TYR A 172 8.44 22.37 -0.71
C TYR A 172 8.93 23.78 -1.08
N ASN A 173 10.00 24.20 -0.41
CA ASN A 173 10.64 25.52 -0.57
C ASN A 173 12.16 25.41 -0.83
N THR A 174 12.66 24.19 -1.00
CA THR A 174 14.03 23.88 -1.45
C THR A 174 14.08 23.85 -2.98
N VAL A 175 15.28 23.88 -3.55
CA VAL A 175 15.51 23.66 -4.98
C VAL A 175 15.98 22.22 -5.18
N THR A 176 15.34 21.49 -6.09
CA THR A 176 15.73 20.12 -6.43
C THR A 176 16.24 20.09 -7.87
N GLU A 177 17.51 19.78 -8.08
CA GLU A 177 18.10 19.62 -9.40
C GLU A 177 17.98 18.17 -9.88
N PHE A 178 17.32 17.95 -11.02
CA PHE A 178 17.24 16.64 -11.67
C PHE A 178 18.32 16.55 -12.75
N LYS A 179 19.17 15.51 -12.70
CA LYS A 179 20.21 15.27 -13.71
C LYS A 179 20.23 13.81 -14.13
N GLN A 180 20.13 13.59 -15.44
CA GLN A 180 20.22 12.26 -16.01
C GLN A 180 21.67 11.75 -16.01
N VAL A 181 21.84 10.44 -15.80
CA VAL A 181 23.13 9.74 -15.90
C VAL A 181 23.00 8.47 -16.74
N GLU A 182 24.09 8.06 -17.38
CA GLU A 182 24.14 6.79 -18.10
C GLU A 182 23.99 5.59 -17.15
N PHE A 183 23.27 4.56 -17.59
CA PHE A 183 23.02 3.38 -16.76
C PHE A 183 23.71 2.12 -17.27
N GLY A 184 23.50 1.78 -18.54
CA GLY A 184 24.09 0.59 -19.19
C GLY A 184 23.60 -0.77 -18.68
N LEU A 185 22.80 -0.82 -17.61
CA LEU A 185 22.33 -2.06 -16.98
C LEU A 185 20.91 -2.46 -17.39
N LYS A 186 20.62 -3.76 -17.27
CA LYS A 186 19.28 -4.34 -17.44
C LYS A 186 18.97 -5.24 -16.25
N ARG A 187 17.82 -5.03 -15.60
CA ARG A 187 17.44 -5.73 -14.36
C ARG A 187 17.42 -7.25 -14.50
N ASN A 188 16.92 -7.76 -15.63
CA ASN A 188 16.71 -9.19 -15.87
C ASN A 188 17.92 -9.88 -16.52
N ARG A 189 18.98 -9.13 -16.83
CA ARG A 189 20.19 -9.64 -17.47
C ARG A 189 21.38 -8.80 -17.04
N LEU A 190 21.76 -8.95 -15.77
CA LEU A 190 22.88 -8.21 -15.20
C LEU A 190 24.20 -8.70 -15.79
N ASP A 191 24.96 -7.78 -16.35
CA ASP A 191 26.30 -8.00 -16.90
C ASP A 191 27.34 -7.45 -15.90
N ASN A 192 28.33 -8.26 -15.53
CA ASN A 192 29.29 -7.92 -14.48
C ASN A 192 30.25 -6.80 -14.90
N ASP A 193 30.65 -6.74 -16.18
CA ASP A 193 31.57 -5.72 -16.68
C ASP A 193 30.86 -4.37 -16.77
N LYS A 194 29.60 -4.40 -17.24
CA LYS A 194 28.74 -3.21 -17.23
C LYS A 194 28.41 -2.77 -15.81
N PHE A 195 28.20 -3.70 -14.88
CA PHE A 195 27.98 -3.37 -13.48
C PHE A 195 29.20 -2.70 -12.86
N SER A 196 30.40 -3.21 -13.14
CA SER A 196 31.65 -2.58 -12.70
C SER A 196 31.80 -1.16 -13.28
N SER A 197 31.54 -0.99 -14.58
CA SER A 197 31.60 0.31 -15.25
C SER A 197 30.56 1.30 -14.70
N PHE A 198 29.35 0.81 -14.40
CA PHE A 198 28.30 1.60 -13.75
C PHE A 198 28.75 2.08 -12.37
N LEU A 199 29.34 1.22 -11.54
CA LEU A 199 29.86 1.60 -10.22
C LEU A 199 31.00 2.62 -10.32
N ASP A 200 31.87 2.52 -11.34
CA ASP A 200 32.89 3.54 -11.59
C ASP A 200 32.27 4.90 -11.90
N GLY A 201 31.14 4.91 -12.62
CA GLY A 201 30.32 6.09 -12.85
C GLY A 201 29.75 6.65 -11.56
N VAL A 202 29.08 5.81 -10.75
CA VAL A 202 28.49 6.20 -9.46
C VAL A 202 29.54 6.80 -8.52
N THR A 203 30.73 6.20 -8.43
CA THR A 203 31.84 6.72 -7.61
C THR A 203 32.21 8.15 -7.99
N LYS A 204 32.20 8.50 -9.28
CA LYS A 204 32.51 9.87 -9.75
C LYS A 204 31.41 10.88 -9.43
N LEU A 205 30.18 10.41 -9.23
CA LEU A 205 29.01 11.25 -8.94
C LEU A 205 28.89 11.60 -7.45
N ILE A 206 29.45 10.78 -6.56
CA ILE A 206 29.42 10.99 -5.11
C ILE A 206 30.47 12.04 -4.72
N ASP A 207 30.07 13.31 -4.80
CA ASP A 207 30.85 14.49 -4.40
C ASP A 207 30.37 15.11 -3.07
N LYS A 208 29.22 14.65 -2.56
CA LYS A 208 28.57 15.07 -1.31
C LYS A 208 27.84 13.89 -0.66
N PRO A 209 27.35 14.00 0.59
CA PRO A 209 26.58 12.94 1.23
C PRO A 209 25.40 12.48 0.36
N SER A 210 25.44 11.21 -0.08
CA SER A 210 24.59 10.67 -1.13
C SER A 210 23.82 9.43 -0.70
N LEU A 211 22.54 9.36 -1.05
CA LEU A 211 21.75 8.15 -0.95
C LEU A 211 21.72 7.44 -2.31
N VAL A 212 22.29 6.24 -2.41
CA VAL A 212 22.21 5.40 -3.60
C VAL A 212 21.03 4.44 -3.46
N VAL A 213 20.09 4.47 -4.40
CA VAL A 213 18.90 3.62 -4.39
C VAL A 213 18.93 2.72 -5.61
N CYS A 214 18.95 1.40 -5.42
CA CYS A 214 18.97 0.43 -6.51
C CYS A 214 17.73 -0.48 -6.54
N TRP A 215 17.64 -1.39 -7.51
CA TRP A 215 16.66 -2.46 -7.45
C TRP A 215 16.85 -3.33 -6.20
N LYS A 216 15.76 -3.91 -5.69
CA LYS A 216 15.84 -4.90 -4.61
C LYS A 216 16.49 -6.20 -5.10
N ASP A 217 15.94 -6.71 -6.20
CA ASP A 217 16.34 -7.99 -6.78
C ASP A 217 16.60 -7.84 -8.29
N VAL A 218 17.56 -8.62 -8.79
CA VAL A 218 17.98 -8.69 -10.19
C VAL A 218 17.94 -10.14 -10.68
N ASN A 219 17.87 -10.34 -12.00
CA ASN A 219 17.82 -11.65 -12.65
C ASN A 219 16.68 -12.57 -12.17
N GLY A 220 15.59 -12.00 -11.65
CA GLY A 220 14.43 -12.77 -11.19
C GLY A 220 14.61 -13.44 -9.82
N ASN A 221 15.67 -13.11 -9.08
CA ASN A 221 15.83 -13.57 -7.70
C ASN A 221 14.70 -12.98 -6.81
N ASP A 222 14.28 -13.73 -5.80
CA ASP A 222 13.46 -13.22 -4.70
C ASP A 222 14.04 -13.76 -3.40
N GLU A 223 14.79 -12.91 -2.70
CA GLU A 223 15.45 -13.25 -1.43
C GLU A 223 14.53 -13.04 -0.22
N GLY A 224 13.25 -12.72 -0.47
CA GLY A 224 12.26 -12.47 0.56
C GLY A 224 12.26 -11.03 1.10
N PRO A 225 11.41 -10.75 2.09
CA PRO A 225 11.21 -9.40 2.61
C PRO A 225 12.42 -8.88 3.37
N GLY A 226 12.79 -7.62 3.12
CA GLY A 226 13.82 -6.93 3.90
C GLY A 226 15.28 -7.24 3.51
N ILE A 227 15.51 -8.24 2.66
CA ILE A 227 16.85 -8.69 2.25
C ILE A 227 17.09 -8.29 0.79
N SER A 228 18.29 -7.78 0.49
CA SER A 228 18.74 -7.49 -0.87
C SER A 228 20.26 -7.69 -0.98
N SER A 229 20.69 -8.85 -1.50
CA SER A 229 22.09 -9.10 -1.85
C SER A 229 22.60 -8.14 -2.92
N TYR A 230 21.71 -7.63 -3.79
CA TYR A 230 22.08 -6.66 -4.81
C TYR A 230 22.44 -5.30 -4.20
N ALA A 231 21.69 -4.81 -3.22
CA ALA A 231 22.04 -3.59 -2.50
C ALA A 231 23.36 -3.74 -1.75
N GLU A 232 23.58 -4.88 -1.09
CA GLU A 232 24.87 -5.19 -0.45
C GLU A 232 26.02 -5.27 -1.46
N ARG A 233 25.77 -5.85 -2.64
CA ARG A 233 26.75 -5.89 -3.74
C ARG A 233 27.10 -4.49 -4.24
N VAL A 234 26.13 -3.59 -4.38
CA VAL A 234 26.37 -2.18 -4.73
C VAL A 234 27.20 -1.50 -3.64
N ARG A 235 26.83 -1.69 -2.37
CA ARG A 235 27.56 -1.15 -1.22
C ARG A 235 29.02 -1.60 -1.21
N ASN A 236 29.26 -2.91 -1.27
CA ASN A 236 30.62 -3.48 -1.27
C ASN A 236 31.42 -3.01 -2.48
N GLY A 237 30.81 -2.95 -3.66
CA GLY A 237 31.45 -2.46 -4.86
C GLY A 237 31.90 -0.99 -4.78
N LEU A 238 31.17 -0.14 -4.05
CA LEU A 238 31.58 1.25 -3.75
C LEU A 238 32.72 1.31 -2.71
N LEU A 239 32.68 0.44 -1.69
CA LEU A 239 33.76 0.34 -0.70
C LEU A 239 35.08 -0.14 -1.31
N GLU A 240 35.03 -1.12 -2.21
CA GLU A 240 36.19 -1.61 -2.97
C GLU A 240 36.82 -0.51 -3.83
N ARG A 241 36.00 0.44 -4.32
CA ARG A 241 36.43 1.65 -5.05
C ARG A 241 36.92 2.76 -4.14
N LYS A 242 37.07 2.49 -2.83
CA LYS A 242 37.56 3.43 -1.81
C LYS A 242 36.69 4.67 -1.63
N VAL A 243 35.39 4.58 -1.94
CA VAL A 243 34.44 5.65 -1.60
C VAL A 243 34.35 5.73 -0.08
N ASN A 244 34.48 6.93 0.48
CA ASN A 244 34.39 7.14 1.93
C ASN A 244 33.01 6.67 2.44
N PRO A 245 32.94 5.72 3.40
CA PRO A 245 31.68 5.19 3.92
C PRO A 245 30.75 6.26 4.51
N ASN A 246 31.28 7.40 4.96
CA ASN A 246 30.48 8.50 5.51
C ASN A 246 29.85 9.39 4.41
N MET A 247 30.25 9.23 3.16
CA MET A 247 29.76 10.00 2.02
C MET A 247 28.57 9.33 1.32
N PHE A 248 28.25 8.08 1.65
CA PHE A 248 27.14 7.40 1.00
C PHE A 248 26.38 6.46 1.92
N SER A 249 25.14 6.17 1.53
CA SER A 249 24.36 5.04 2.01
C SER A 249 23.73 4.34 0.81
N VAL A 250 23.52 3.03 0.91
CA VAL A 250 22.85 2.25 -0.13
C VAL A 250 21.55 1.69 0.44
N THR A 251 20.47 1.82 -0.32
CA THR A 251 19.18 1.16 -0.08
C THR A 251 18.60 0.70 -1.42
N TYR A 252 17.41 0.12 -1.40
CA TYR A 252 16.73 -0.40 -2.58
C TYR A 252 15.27 0.02 -2.65
N TYR A 253 14.69 0.07 -3.85
CA TYR A 253 13.27 0.36 -4.01
C TYR A 253 12.39 -0.68 -3.28
N GLY A 254 11.45 -0.19 -2.49
CA GLY A 254 10.55 -0.98 -1.65
C GLY A 254 11.05 -1.19 -0.21
N ALA A 255 12.27 -0.79 0.15
CA ALA A 255 12.79 -0.92 1.51
C ALA A 255 11.94 -0.14 2.53
N SER A 256 11.90 -0.60 3.78
CA SER A 256 11.13 0.03 4.87
C SER A 256 11.73 1.37 5.29
N ASP A 257 13.05 1.51 5.21
CA ASP A 257 13.76 2.75 5.49
C ASP A 257 13.48 3.86 4.45
N ASN A 258 13.02 3.52 3.25
CA ASN A 258 12.56 4.51 2.26
C ASN A 258 11.28 5.25 2.68
N LYS A 259 10.49 4.70 3.62
CA LYS A 259 9.21 5.29 4.05
C LYS A 259 9.27 5.97 5.42
N SER A 260 9.99 5.40 6.39
CA SER A 260 9.89 5.85 7.79
C SER A 260 11.24 5.92 8.52
N THR A 261 12.28 6.46 7.86
CA THR A 261 13.58 6.75 8.50
C THR A 261 13.93 8.24 8.53
N ASN A 262 14.74 8.62 9.52
CA ASN A 262 15.44 9.91 9.59
C ASN A 262 16.93 9.78 9.23
N GLN A 263 17.42 8.58 8.94
CA GLN A 263 18.84 8.31 8.68
C GLN A 263 19.39 9.11 7.49
N TYR A 264 18.58 9.35 6.46
CA TYR A 264 19.03 10.03 5.24
C TYR A 264 18.81 11.53 5.26
N ARG A 265 18.29 12.10 6.35
CA ARG A 265 17.87 13.51 6.43
C ARG A 265 19.02 14.48 6.13
N ASP A 266 20.26 14.09 6.39
CA ASP A 266 21.44 14.93 6.16
C ASP A 266 22.11 14.72 4.80
N MET A 267 21.57 13.81 3.98
CA MET A 267 22.01 13.62 2.60
C MET A 267 21.65 14.83 1.74
N ARG A 268 22.55 15.20 0.84
CA ARG A 268 22.44 16.33 -0.10
C ARG A 268 22.18 15.87 -1.54
N GLN A 269 22.38 14.58 -1.82
CA GLN A 269 22.21 13.96 -3.12
C GLN A 269 21.47 12.63 -2.97
N ILE A 270 20.68 12.27 -3.97
CA ILE A 270 20.11 10.92 -4.15
C ILE A 270 20.40 10.45 -5.58
N ILE A 271 20.80 9.19 -5.73
CA ILE A 271 21.09 8.54 -7.01
C ILE A 271 20.09 7.40 -7.19
N LEU A 272 19.18 7.56 -8.15
CA LEU A 272 18.12 6.61 -8.49
C LEU A 272 18.63 5.68 -9.59
N CYS A 273 19.03 4.48 -9.20
CA CYS A 273 19.69 3.49 -10.06
C CYS A 273 18.68 2.48 -10.61
N GLY A 274 18.27 2.69 -11.85
CA GLY A 274 17.32 1.87 -12.59
C GLY A 274 15.87 2.24 -12.31
N ASP A 275 15.04 2.18 -13.36
CA ASP A 275 13.62 2.44 -13.23
C ASP A 275 12.92 1.31 -12.46
N TRP A 276 11.94 1.69 -11.64
CA TRP A 276 11.16 0.77 -10.83
C TRP A 276 9.69 1.15 -10.81
N SER A 277 8.83 0.16 -11.05
CA SER A 277 7.38 0.29 -11.05
C SER A 277 6.74 -0.85 -10.28
N LEU A 278 5.59 -0.57 -9.68
CA LEU A 278 4.71 -1.58 -9.09
C LEU A 278 3.71 -2.08 -10.14
N PRO A 279 3.27 -3.34 -10.06
CA PRO A 279 2.19 -3.83 -10.91
C PRO A 279 0.89 -3.07 -10.65
N ASN A 280 0.03 -2.96 -11.66
CA ASN A 280 -1.27 -2.26 -11.54
C ASN A 280 -2.17 -2.88 -10.44
N THR A 281 -1.95 -4.14 -10.06
CA THR A 281 -2.65 -4.78 -8.94
C THR A 281 -2.52 -4.00 -7.62
N GLU A 282 -1.37 -3.35 -7.38
CA GLU A 282 -1.18 -2.53 -6.17
C GLU A 282 -1.95 -1.20 -6.27
N ALA A 283 -1.96 -0.57 -7.45
CA ALA A 283 -2.75 0.64 -7.66
C ALA A 283 -4.25 0.34 -7.56
N ALA A 284 -4.71 -0.81 -8.07
CA ALA A 284 -6.10 -1.25 -7.97
C ALA A 284 -6.54 -1.43 -6.51
N LYS A 285 -5.68 -1.99 -5.64
CA LYS A 285 -5.96 -2.08 -4.20
C LYS A 285 -6.17 -0.71 -3.58
N ILE A 286 -5.32 0.27 -3.88
CA ILE A 286 -5.46 1.65 -3.39
C ILE A 286 -6.75 2.30 -3.91
N ARG A 287 -7.04 2.17 -5.21
CA ARG A 287 -8.30 2.69 -5.80
C ARG A 287 -9.52 2.14 -5.08
N LYS A 288 -9.58 0.83 -4.89
CA LYS A 288 -10.69 0.14 -4.19
C LYS A 288 -10.76 0.55 -2.72
N ALA A 289 -9.62 0.64 -2.04
CA ALA A 289 -9.57 0.92 -0.61
C ALA A 289 -10.01 2.35 -0.24
N TYR A 290 -9.73 3.32 -1.10
CA TYR A 290 -9.93 4.75 -0.82
C TYR A 290 -10.88 5.47 -1.78
N GLY A 291 -11.50 4.73 -2.71
CA GLY A 291 -12.43 5.27 -3.69
C GLY A 291 -11.78 6.31 -4.62
N THR A 292 -10.55 6.06 -5.08
CA THR A 292 -9.77 7.00 -5.91
C THR A 292 -9.63 6.53 -7.35
N LYS A 293 -9.08 7.40 -8.20
CA LYS A 293 -8.75 7.09 -9.61
C LYS A 293 -7.24 6.96 -9.84
N ALA A 294 -6.43 6.84 -8.78
CA ALA A 294 -4.98 6.76 -8.90
C ALA A 294 -4.54 5.54 -9.72
N ASP A 295 -3.69 5.73 -10.71
CA ASP A 295 -3.16 4.65 -11.54
C ASP A 295 -1.77 4.18 -11.08
N SER A 296 -1.14 3.30 -11.86
CA SER A 296 0.21 2.81 -11.56
C SER A 296 1.28 3.91 -11.63
N GLN A 297 1.08 4.95 -12.45
CA GLN A 297 2.00 6.09 -12.57
C GLN A 297 1.85 7.05 -11.40
N ASP A 298 0.64 7.26 -10.90
CA ASP A 298 0.40 8.01 -9.66
C ASP A 298 0.97 7.27 -8.46
N LEU A 299 0.85 5.94 -8.41
CA LEU A 299 1.45 5.13 -7.35
C LEU A 299 2.98 5.19 -7.39
N LYS A 300 3.58 5.10 -8.60
CA LYS A 300 5.02 5.29 -8.81
C LYS A 300 5.45 6.69 -8.35
N MET A 301 4.74 7.72 -8.79
CA MET A 301 4.99 9.12 -8.41
C MET A 301 4.93 9.31 -6.90
N TRP A 302 3.90 8.76 -6.23
CA TRP A 302 3.75 8.79 -4.77
C TRP A 302 4.92 8.13 -4.05
N TYR A 303 5.42 7.01 -4.57
CA TYR A 303 6.57 6.33 -3.99
C TYR A 303 7.85 7.16 -4.13
N PHE A 304 8.14 7.65 -5.33
CA PHE A 304 9.35 8.43 -5.60
C PHE A 304 9.34 9.79 -4.91
N ALA A 305 8.18 10.46 -4.81
CA ALA A 305 8.05 11.69 -4.05
C ALA A 305 8.45 11.47 -2.59
N GLN A 306 7.92 10.43 -1.94
CA GLN A 306 8.29 10.12 -0.56
C GLN A 306 9.76 9.73 -0.41
N LEU A 307 10.31 8.95 -1.33
CA LEU A 307 11.71 8.54 -1.34
C LEU A 307 12.64 9.76 -1.45
N ILE A 308 12.40 10.63 -2.42
CA ILE A 308 13.21 11.85 -2.61
C ILE A 308 13.10 12.78 -1.40
N THR A 309 11.93 12.88 -0.75
CA THR A 309 11.82 13.67 0.50
C THR A 309 12.57 13.08 1.69
N ARG A 310 13.13 11.86 1.60
CA ARG A 310 13.94 11.29 2.69
C ARG A 310 15.27 12.01 2.90
N ILE A 311 15.83 12.57 1.83
CA ILE A 311 17.03 13.43 1.94
C ILE A 311 16.63 14.80 2.51
N GLY A 312 17.57 15.75 2.61
CA GLY A 312 17.32 17.00 3.35
C GLY A 312 16.20 17.92 2.84
N ILE A 313 15.54 17.61 1.71
CA ILE A 313 14.36 18.35 1.19
C ILE A 313 13.28 18.54 2.28
N ARG A 314 13.04 17.52 3.11
CA ARG A 314 12.07 17.57 4.23
C ARG A 314 12.45 18.52 5.38
N LYS A 315 13.64 19.12 5.36
CA LYS A 315 14.02 20.15 6.33
C LYS A 315 13.35 21.50 6.03
N HIS A 316 12.79 21.65 4.82
CA HIS A 316 12.12 22.88 4.37
C HIS A 316 12.97 24.15 4.54
N ILE A 317 14.28 24.05 4.27
CA ILE A 317 15.21 25.18 4.35
C ILE A 317 15.23 25.90 3.00
N LYS A 318 14.61 27.08 2.96
CA LYS A 318 14.46 27.86 1.74
C LYS A 318 15.82 28.17 1.09
N GLY A 319 15.93 27.89 -0.22
CA GLY A 319 17.13 28.18 -1.01
C GLY A 319 18.22 27.11 -0.94
N GLU A 320 18.08 26.09 -0.09
CA GLU A 320 18.99 24.94 -0.18
C GLU A 320 18.73 24.12 -1.44
N VAL A 321 19.82 23.63 -2.04
CA VAL A 321 19.81 22.83 -3.26
C VAL A 321 20.10 21.37 -2.93
N TYR A 322 19.28 20.48 -3.47
CA TYR A 322 19.42 19.03 -3.39
C TYR A 322 19.48 18.45 -4.80
N THR A 323 20.31 17.42 -5.02
CA THR A 323 20.49 16.84 -6.35
C THR A 323 19.86 15.45 -6.43
N VAL A 324 19.00 15.24 -7.42
CA VAL A 324 18.45 13.95 -7.81
C VAL A 324 19.14 13.52 -9.11
N LEU A 325 20.06 12.58 -8.99
CA LEU A 325 20.66 11.89 -10.13
C LEU A 325 19.78 10.69 -10.47
N TYR A 326 19.44 10.49 -11.74
CA TYR A 326 18.61 9.37 -12.18
C TYR A 326 19.15 8.76 -13.46
N THR A 327 19.00 7.45 -13.58
CA THR A 327 19.48 6.70 -14.74
C THR A 327 18.66 6.98 -16.00
N CYS A 328 19.27 6.83 -17.17
CA CYS A 328 18.64 7.19 -18.45
C CYS A 328 17.47 6.28 -18.89
N ASP A 329 17.16 5.24 -18.13
CA ASP A 329 16.03 4.33 -18.37
C ASP A 329 14.70 4.83 -17.80
N PHE A 330 14.70 5.94 -17.05
CA PHE A 330 13.48 6.62 -16.64
C PHE A 330 12.83 7.38 -17.80
N GLU A 331 11.50 7.29 -17.91
CA GLU A 331 10.73 8.11 -18.85
C GLU A 331 10.86 9.60 -18.52
N GLU A 332 11.14 10.42 -19.53
CA GLU A 332 11.33 11.87 -19.37
C GLU A 332 10.09 12.55 -18.76
N CYS A 333 8.90 12.17 -19.21
CA CYS A 333 7.64 12.72 -18.70
C CYS A 333 7.43 12.42 -17.20
N PHE A 334 7.97 11.31 -16.69
CA PHE A 334 7.91 10.98 -15.27
C PHE A 334 8.83 11.89 -14.45
N ILE A 335 10.04 12.15 -14.95
CA ILE A 335 11.00 13.07 -14.32
C ILE A 335 10.47 14.51 -14.32
N ASP A 336 9.88 14.97 -15.44
CA ASP A 336 9.25 16.30 -15.51
C ASP A 336 8.13 16.48 -14.49
N ARG A 337 7.36 15.41 -14.23
CA ARG A 337 6.34 15.42 -13.17
C ARG A 337 6.98 15.58 -11.79
N LEU A 338 8.09 14.89 -11.51
CA LEU A 338 8.86 15.05 -10.26
C LEU A 338 9.42 16.48 -10.13
N ASP A 339 10.08 17.00 -11.17
CA ASP A 339 10.57 18.38 -11.20
C ASP A 339 9.46 19.38 -10.87
N SER A 340 8.34 19.30 -11.58
CA SER A 340 7.20 20.18 -11.36
C SER A 340 6.62 20.05 -9.95
N TYR A 341 6.59 18.83 -9.40
CA TYR A 341 6.08 18.60 -8.06
C TYR A 341 6.96 19.23 -6.98
N PHE A 342 8.29 19.06 -7.07
CA PHE A 342 9.23 19.56 -6.08
C PHE A 342 9.53 21.06 -6.22
N ASN A 343 9.74 21.55 -7.45
CA ASN A 343 10.18 22.93 -7.69
C ASN A 343 9.04 23.91 -7.93
N LYS A 344 7.90 23.42 -8.48
CA LYS A 344 6.76 24.27 -8.86
C LYS A 344 5.53 24.02 -7.99
N ASN A 345 5.61 23.11 -7.01
CA ASN A 345 4.50 22.69 -6.16
C ASN A 345 3.25 22.28 -6.97
N LYS A 346 3.46 21.76 -8.18
CA LYS A 346 2.40 21.46 -9.16
C LYS A 346 2.45 20.01 -9.58
N LEU A 347 1.37 19.28 -9.26
CA LEU A 347 1.14 17.93 -9.75
C LEU A 347 0.58 18.00 -11.18
N ILE A 348 1.40 17.62 -12.16
CA ILE A 348 0.96 17.53 -13.56
C ILE A 348 0.12 16.24 -13.71
N PRO A 349 -1.14 16.35 -14.18
CA PRO A 349 -1.97 15.18 -14.44
C PRO A 349 -1.44 14.41 -15.65
N ILE A 350 -1.49 13.08 -15.59
CA ILE A 350 -1.37 12.23 -16.77
C ILE A 350 -2.76 12.06 -17.36
N SER A 351 -2.86 11.93 -18.69
CA SER A 351 -4.10 11.53 -19.35
C SER A 351 -4.62 10.26 -18.68
N PRO A 352 -5.83 10.28 -18.08
CA PRO A 352 -6.29 9.17 -17.27
C PRO A 352 -6.41 7.91 -18.12
N MET A 353 -5.69 6.85 -17.77
CA MET A 353 -6.11 5.51 -18.19
C MET A 353 -7.44 5.22 -17.48
N ILE A 354 -8.49 4.98 -18.26
CA ILE A 354 -9.80 4.62 -17.71
C ILE A 354 -9.69 3.21 -17.16
N HIS A 355 -9.58 3.09 -15.84
CA HIS A 355 -9.69 1.83 -15.13
C HIS A 355 -11.10 1.70 -14.56
N GLU A 356 -11.82 0.64 -14.94
CA GLU A 356 -13.18 0.35 -14.46
C GLU A 356 -13.21 -0.57 -13.24
N ASP A 357 -12.04 -0.90 -12.66
CA ASP A 357 -11.89 -1.87 -11.57
C ASP A 357 -12.74 -1.52 -10.32
N TRP A 358 -13.07 -0.23 -10.13
CA TRP A 358 -13.91 0.25 -9.04
C TRP A 358 -15.41 -0.04 -9.23
N LYS A 359 -15.84 -0.36 -10.46
CA LYS A 359 -17.23 -0.74 -10.76
C LYS A 359 -17.55 -2.17 -10.34
N VAL A 360 -16.53 -3.00 -10.12
CA VAL A 360 -16.69 -4.33 -9.54
C VAL A 360 -16.79 -4.17 -8.02
N LYS A 361 -17.97 -3.73 -7.54
CA LYS A 361 -18.39 -4.00 -6.16
C LYS A 361 -18.61 -5.52 -6.09
N LEU A 362 -17.82 -6.21 -5.26
CA LEU A 362 -18.08 -7.60 -4.87
C LEU A 362 -19.29 -7.65 -3.94
#